data_AF-A0A6C0UAP3-F1
#
_entry.id   AF-A0A6C0UAP3-F1
#
_cell.length_a   1.000
_cell.length_b   1.000
_cell.length_c   1.000
_cell.angle_alpha   90.00
_cell.angle_beta   90.00
_cell.angle_gamma   90.00
#
_symmetry.space_group_name_H-M   'P 1'
#
loop_
_entity.id
_entity.type
_entity.pdbx_description
1 polymer ?
#
loop_
_entity_poly.entity_id
_entity_poly.type
_entity_poly.pdbx_seq_one_letter_code
_entity_poly.pdbx_strand_id
1 'polypeptide(L)'
;MSMHRKTFTLTEQQDNWVKGQVESGQFATDSEYIRDLIRRDQQVMERLATLRQALAQGESSGKPKPLDISAIKAAGRKRMKAAV
;
A
#
# COMPACT_ATOMS: atom_id res chain seq x y z
N MET A 1 11.14 8.04 -18.42
CA MET A 1 10.67 6.64 -18.59
C MET A 1 9.98 6.53 -19.95
N SER A 2 10.16 5.42 -20.66
CA SER A 2 9.46 5.16 -21.92
C SER A 2 8.01 4.74 -21.65
N MET A 3 7.06 5.30 -22.42
CA MET A 3 5.65 4.89 -22.37
C MET A 3 5.39 3.88 -23.50
N HIS A 4 4.88 2.72 -23.13
CA HIS A 4 4.48 1.69 -24.08
C HIS A 4 2.95 1.74 -24.28
N ARG A 5 2.51 1.92 -25.52
CA ARG A 5 1.09 1.87 -25.87
C ARG A 5 0.58 0.43 -25.77
N LYS A 6 -0.56 0.23 -25.10
CA LYS A 6 -1.27 -1.04 -25.00
C LYS A 6 -2.73 -0.82 -25.42
N THR A 7 -3.29 -1.79 -26.13
CA THR A 7 -4.73 -1.86 -26.44
C THR A 7 -5.36 -2.88 -25.49
N PHE A 8 -6.46 -2.51 -24.86
CA PHE A 8 -7.26 -3.38 -23.99
C PHE A 8 -8.73 -3.12 -24.28
N THR A 9 -9.57 -4.10 -23.98
CA THR A 9 -11.03 -3.99 -24.15
C THR A 9 -11.65 -3.74 -22.79
N LEU A 10 -12.57 -2.78 -22.74
CA LEU A 10 -13.39 -2.49 -21.57
C LEU A 10 -14.83 -2.88 -21.85
N THR A 11 -15.56 -3.22 -20.79
CA THR A 11 -17.03 -3.25 -20.86
C THR A 11 -17.57 -1.83 -21.05
N GLU A 12 -18.77 -1.70 -21.60
CA GLU A 12 -19.43 -0.39 -21.77
C GLU A 12 -19.54 0.37 -20.44
N GLN A 13 -19.86 -0.32 -19.35
CA GLN A 13 -19.93 0.27 -18.02
C GLN A 13 -18.59 0.83 -17.55
N GLN A 14 -17.49 0.13 -17.82
CA GLN A 14 -16.15 0.60 -17.48
C GLN A 14 -15.73 1.80 -18.33
N ASP A 15 -16.02 1.77 -19.63
CA ASP A 15 -15.74 2.89 -20.53
C ASP A 15 -16.49 4.17 -20.09
N ASN A 16 -17.79 4.06 -19.80
CA ASN A 16 -18.58 5.17 -19.28
C ASN A 16 -18.04 5.70 -17.94
N TRP A 17 -17.58 4.81 -17.06
CA TRP A 17 -16.94 5.21 -15.81
C TRP A 17 -15.64 6.00 -16.06
N VAL A 18 -14.77 5.51 -16.95
CA VAL A 18 -13.50 6.18 -17.28
C VAL A 18 -13.75 7.55 -17.88
N LYS A 19 -14.70 7.68 -18.82
CA LYS A 19 -15.10 8.97 -19.39
C LYS A 19 -15.61 9.94 -18.34
N GLY A 20 -16.45 9.48 -17.41
CA GLY A 20 -16.92 10.32 -16.31
C GLY A 20 -15.79 10.87 -15.43
N GLN A 21 -14.70 10.10 -15.23
CA GLN A 21 -13.52 10.60 -14.52
C GLN A 21 -12.78 11.68 -15.30
N VAL A 22 -12.68 11.55 -16.63
CA VAL A 22 -12.07 12.57 -17.49
C VAL A 22 -12.93 13.83 -17.55
N GLU A 23 -14.24 13.69 -17.75
CA GLU A 23 -15.21 14.79 -17.78
C GLU A 23 -15.27 15.58 -16.47
N SER A 24 -15.04 14.92 -15.34
CA SER A 24 -14.93 15.59 -14.03
C SER A 24 -13.70 16.51 -13.90
N GLY A 25 -12.77 16.45 -14.85
CA GLY A 25 -11.53 17.23 -14.85
C GLY A 25 -10.43 16.67 -13.94
N GLN A 26 -10.67 15.54 -13.27
CA GLN A 26 -9.67 14.87 -12.42
C GLN A 26 -8.51 14.27 -13.23
N PHE A 27 -8.76 13.90 -14.49
CA PHE A 27 -7.78 13.32 -15.39
C PHE A 27 -7.94 13.93 -16.79
N ALA A 28 -6.84 14.15 -17.51
CA ALA A 28 -6.88 14.71 -18.85
C ALA A 28 -7.20 13.66 -19.92
N THR A 29 -6.91 12.38 -19.65
CA THR A 29 -7.10 11.28 -20.61
C THR A 29 -7.40 9.96 -19.90
N ASP A 30 -8.04 9.02 -20.61
CA ASP A 30 -8.30 7.65 -20.15
C ASP A 30 -6.99 6.95 -19.73
N SER A 31 -5.93 7.15 -20.51
CA SER A 31 -4.61 6.56 -20.25
C SER A 31 -3.98 7.09 -18.95
N GLU A 32 -4.32 8.31 -18.53
CA GLU A 32 -3.88 8.85 -17.25
C GLU A 32 -4.61 8.20 -16.08
N TYR A 33 -5.94 8.10 -16.17
CA TYR A 33 -6.74 7.44 -15.16
C TYR A 33 -6.33 5.98 -14.95
N ILE A 34 -6.12 5.23 -16.05
CA ILE A 34 -5.71 3.81 -15.97
C ILE A 34 -4.31 3.67 -15.36
N ARG A 35 -3.37 4.55 -15.69
CA ARG A 35 -2.05 4.55 -15.04
C ARG A 35 -2.14 4.83 -13.56
N ASP A 36 -3.06 5.71 -13.15
CA ASP A 36 -3.28 5.98 -11.73
C ASP A 36 -3.89 4.78 -11.00
N LEU A 37 -4.86 4.08 -11.60
CA LEU A 37 -5.40 2.84 -11.06
C LEU A 37 -4.31 1.77 -10.87
N ILE A 38 -3.43 1.59 -11.86
CA ILE A 38 -2.31 0.64 -11.76
C ILE A 38 -1.37 1.03 -10.61
N ARG A 39 -1.09 2.32 -10.44
CA ARG A 39 -0.23 2.80 -9.34
C ARG A 39 -0.87 2.53 -7.97
N ARG A 40 -2.18 2.76 -7.83
CA ARG A 40 -2.91 2.47 -6.59
C ARG A 40 -2.89 0.97 -6.28
N ASP A 41 -3.11 0.14 -7.29
CA ASP A 41 -3.03 -1.32 -7.15
C ASP A 41 -1.63 -1.76 -6.67
N GLN A 42 -0.57 -1.27 -7.31
CA GLN A 42 0.82 -1.53 -6.90
C GLN A 42 1.08 -1.13 -5.45
N GLN A 43 0.60 0.04 -5.02
CA GLN A 43 0.75 0.50 -3.63
C GLN A 43 0.01 -0.40 -2.64
N VAL A 44 -1.19 -0.87 -2.99
CA VAL A 44 -1.94 -1.80 -2.15
C VAL A 44 -1.21 -3.14 -2.04
N MET A 45 -0.71 -3.66 -3.16
CA MET A 45 0.07 -4.90 -3.19
C MET A 45 1.36 -4.80 -2.38
N GLU A 46 2.07 -3.67 -2.47
CA GLU A 46 3.27 -3.41 -1.67
C GLU A 46 2.96 -3.39 -0.18
N ARG A 47 1.93 -2.65 0.25
CA ARG A 47 1.50 -2.60 1.66
C ARG A 47 1.12 -3.98 2.18
N LEU A 48 0.42 -4.78 1.36
CA LEU A 48 0.03 -6.14 1.71
C LEU A 48 1.25 -7.05 1.85
N ALA A 49 2.23 -6.93 0.95
CA ALA A 49 3.49 -7.66 1.03
C ALA A 49 4.26 -7.31 2.31
N THR A 50 4.38 -6.02 2.64
CA THR A 50 5.02 -5.56 3.89
C THR A 50 4.31 -6.13 5.12
N LEU A 51 2.97 -6.10 5.15
CA LEU A 51 2.20 -6.64 6.26
C LEU A 51 2.43 -8.15 6.42
N ARG A 52 2.38 -8.91 5.32
CA ARG A 52 2.63 -10.37 5.33
C ARG A 52 4.04 -10.69 5.83
N GLN A 53 5.03 -9.91 5.40
CA GLN A 53 6.40 -10.07 5.86
C GLN A 53 6.54 -9.79 7.37
N ALA A 54 5.91 -8.72 7.87
CA ALA A 54 5.92 -8.40 9.29
C ALA A 54 5.23 -9.48 10.14
N LEU A 55 4.13 -10.06 9.65
CA LEU A 55 3.46 -11.19 10.31
C LEU A 55 4.35 -12.44 10.35
N ALA A 56 4.95 -12.82 9.22
CA ALA A 56 5.88 -13.96 9.17
C ALA A 56 7.09 -13.76 10.09
N GLN A 57 7.61 -12.53 10.19
CA GLN A 57 8.67 -12.18 11.14
C GLN A 57 8.20 -12.32 12.59
N GLY A 58 6.96 -11.88 12.89
CA GLY A 58 6.34 -12.05 14.21
C GLY A 58 6.16 -13.52 14.59
N GLU A 59 5.65 -14.35 13.67
CA GLU A 59 5.45 -15.79 13.88
C GLU A 59 6.77 -16.54 14.10
N SER A 60 7.82 -16.16 13.38
CA SER A 60 9.16 -16.71 13.55
C SER A 60 9.95 -16.13 14.73
N SER A 61 9.44 -15.08 15.40
CA SER A 61 10.14 -14.41 16.52
C SER A 61 10.19 -15.22 17.82
N GLY A 62 9.58 -16.40 17.84
CA GLY A 62 9.58 -17.34 18.96
C GLY A 62 8.21 -17.45 19.64
N LYS A 63 8.18 -18.13 20.79
CA LYS A 63 6.92 -18.38 21.51
C LYS A 63 6.33 -17.08 22.08
N PRO A 64 5.02 -16.85 21.94
CA PRO A 64 4.37 -15.69 22.55
C PRO A 64 4.50 -15.74 24.07
N LYS A 65 4.68 -14.56 24.68
CA LYS A 65 4.77 -14.37 26.14
C LYS A 65 3.63 -13.44 26.60
N PRO A 66 3.22 -13.50 27.88
CA PRO A 66 2.25 -12.54 28.43
C PRO A 66 2.67 -11.09 28.20
N LEU A 67 1.71 -10.25 27.82
CA LEU A 67 1.96 -8.84 27.51
C LEU A 67 1.98 -8.00 28.79
N ASP A 68 3.14 -7.43 29.12
CA ASP A 68 3.28 -6.41 30.18
C ASP A 68 3.69 -5.06 29.58
N ILE A 69 2.69 -4.19 29.40
CA ILE A 69 2.85 -2.86 28.80
C ILE A 69 3.74 -1.97 29.67
N SER A 70 3.67 -2.12 31.00
CA SER A 70 4.41 -1.28 31.95
C SER A 70 5.92 -1.56 31.87
N ALA A 71 6.29 -2.83 31.81
CA ALA A 71 7.66 -3.29 31.65
C ALA A 71 8.24 -2.88 30.28
N ILE A 72 7.45 -3.02 29.20
CA ILE A 72 7.85 -2.60 27.84
C ILE A 72 8.16 -1.10 27.79
N LYS A 73 7.29 -0.25 28.36
CA LYS A 73 7.52 1.20 28.41
C LYS A 73 8.75 1.58 29.24
N ALA A 74 8.96 0.92 30.38
CA ALA A 74 10.14 1.14 31.21
C ALA A 74 11.43 0.76 30.48
N ALA A 75 11.46 -0.40 29.81
CA ALA A 75 12.59 -0.85 29.00
C ALA A 75 12.88 0.11 27.84
N GLY A 76 11.84 0.60 27.14
CA GLY A 76 11.98 1.59 26.07
C GLY A 76 12.61 2.90 26.54
N ARG A 77 12.15 3.47 27.67
CA ARG A 77 12.73 4.68 28.25
C ARG A 77 14.19 4.49 28.68
N LYS A 78 14.55 3.32 29.20
CA LYS A 78 15.94 2.99 29.56
C LYS A 78 16.84 2.96 28.33
N ARG A 79 16.38 2.38 27.21
CA ARG A 79 17.13 2.35 25.94
C ARG A 79 17.33 3.74 25.36
N MET A 80 16.31 4.60 25.42
CA MET A 80 16.43 5.99 24.96
C MET A 80 17.46 6.78 25.75
N LYS A 81 17.45 6.68 27.09
CA LYS A 81 18.42 7.38 27.95
C LYS A 81 19.87 6.88 27.79
N ALA A 82 20.07 5.66 27.31
CA ALA A 82 21.38 5.08 27.05
C ALA A 82 21.92 5.37 25.64
N ALA A 83 21.07 5.90 24.75
CA ALA A 83 21.43 6.29 23.39
C ALA A 83 21.69 7.81 23.25
N VAL A 84 21.56 8.55 24.36
CA VAL A 84 21.94 9.96 24.53
C VAL A 84 23.22 9.99 25.36
#